data_AF-A0A0X3QD52-F1
#
_entry.id   AF-A0A0X3QD52-F1
#
_cell.length_a   1.000
_cell.length_b   1.000
_cell.length_c   1.000
_cell.angle_alpha   90.00
_cell.angle_beta   90.00
_cell.angle_gamma   90.00
#
_symmetry.space_group_name_H-M   'P 1'
#
loop_
_entity.id
_entity.type
_entity.pdbx_description
1 polymer ?
#
loop_
_entity_poly.entity_id
_entity_poly.type
_entity_poly.pdbx_seq_one_letter_code
_entity_poly.pdbx_strand_id
1 'polypeptide(L)'
;METETAYIKMLKRVLGIESFYFSHTYDLSLSRQRLSGLSPDVKQQNLFGMTERRFVWNGFLLDDWCNLVSAVLNVDPIYAWPKLEDFVTPVILGFVGILQPLTPISSSFGASEDTPCYALISRRSFFCAGTCSYARETDKVANAATAVETEQIAYIPPGHIFSFVQILDPAPVICSKQP
;
A
#
# COMPACT_ATOMS: atom_id res chain seq x y z
N MET A 1 9.29 -10.64 31.36
CA MET A 1 9.07 -9.21 31.63
C MET A 1 10.10 -8.33 30.91
N GLU A 2 11.41 -8.61 31.03
CA GLU A 2 12.46 -7.84 30.31
C GLU A 2 12.39 -7.97 28.77
N THR A 3 12.12 -9.18 28.26
CA THR A 3 12.00 -9.46 26.82
C THR A 3 10.82 -8.73 26.18
N GLU A 4 9.64 -8.80 26.80
CA GLU A 4 8.45 -8.08 26.38
C GLU A 4 8.68 -6.57 26.33
N THR A 5 9.33 -6.01 27.37
CA THR A 5 9.68 -4.59 27.42
C THR A 5 10.61 -4.21 26.25
N ALA A 6 11.56 -5.08 25.89
CA ALA A 6 12.43 -4.86 24.74
C ALA A 6 11.65 -4.84 23.42
N TYR A 7 10.73 -5.78 23.20
CA TYR A 7 9.88 -5.81 21.99
C TYR A 7 8.98 -4.58 21.89
N ILE A 8 8.34 -4.18 23.00
CA ILE A 8 7.52 -2.96 23.04
C ILE A 8 8.36 -1.74 22.66
N LYS A 9 9.60 -1.65 23.15
CA LYS A 9 10.52 -0.56 22.80
C LYS A 9 10.90 -0.57 21.31
N MET A 10 11.14 -1.75 20.73
CA MET A 10 11.41 -1.88 19.29
C MET A 10 10.19 -1.46 18.46
N LEU A 11 8.99 -1.93 18.84
CA LEU A 11 7.75 -1.58 18.16
C LEU A 11 7.48 -0.06 18.22
N LYS A 12 7.59 0.55 19.41
CA LYS A 12 7.46 2.01 19.57
C LYS A 12 8.43 2.79 18.69
N ARG A 13 9.66 2.29 18.52
CA ARG A 13 10.65 2.92 17.63
C ARG A 13 10.21 2.86 16.17
N VAL A 14 9.67 1.73 15.71
CA VAL A 14 9.19 1.59 14.33
C VAL A 14 7.94 2.42 14.09
N LEU A 15 6.99 2.42 15.03
CA LEU A 15 5.77 3.22 14.94
C LEU A 15 6.03 4.73 15.04
N GLY A 16 7.16 5.14 15.61
CA GLY A 16 7.61 6.53 15.62
C GLY A 16 8.18 7.02 14.28
N ILE A 17 8.23 6.19 13.24
CA ILE A 17 8.63 6.60 11.89
C ILE A 17 7.44 7.28 11.21
N GLU A 18 7.59 8.55 10.84
CA GLU A 18 6.57 9.33 10.11
C GLU A 18 6.55 8.96 8.62
N SER A 19 6.18 7.72 8.29
CA SER A 19 6.17 7.24 6.90
C SER A 19 5.06 6.22 6.62
N PHE A 20 4.04 6.16 7.48
CA PHE A 20 2.89 5.29 7.30
C PHE A 20 1.75 6.07 6.65
N TYR A 21 1.21 5.52 5.56
CA TYR A 21 0.10 6.12 4.82
C TYR A 21 -0.98 5.08 4.55
N PHE A 22 -2.23 5.52 4.57
CA PHE A 22 -3.39 4.70 4.24
C PHE A 22 -4.47 5.57 3.58
N SER A 23 -5.42 4.94 2.93
CA SER A 23 -6.63 5.58 2.44
C SER A 23 -7.78 4.57 2.52
N HIS A 24 -8.98 5.06 2.86
CA HIS A 24 -10.18 4.23 2.93
C HIS A 24 -10.86 4.05 1.57
N THR A 25 -10.55 4.92 0.59
CA THR A 25 -11.24 4.96 -0.71
C THR A 25 -10.33 4.57 -1.87
N TYR A 26 -9.02 4.50 -1.64
CA TYR A 26 -8.03 4.18 -2.65
C TYR A 26 -7.01 3.22 -2.08
N ASP A 27 -6.80 2.08 -2.75
CA ASP A 27 -5.75 1.17 -2.35
C ASP A 27 -4.39 1.72 -2.76
N LEU A 28 -3.65 2.21 -1.77
CA LEU A 28 -2.30 2.73 -1.97
C LEU A 28 -1.31 1.62 -2.31
N SER A 29 -1.56 0.35 -2.00
CA SER A 29 -0.60 -0.73 -2.25
C SER A 29 -0.38 -1.01 -3.74
N LEU A 30 -1.38 -0.70 -4.58
CA LEU A 30 -1.34 -0.92 -6.01
C LEU A 30 -1.06 0.37 -6.79
N SER A 31 -0.39 0.22 -7.93
CA SER A 31 -0.34 1.30 -8.91
C SER A 31 -1.68 1.49 -9.64
N ARG A 32 -1.91 2.69 -10.17
CA ARG A 32 -3.09 3.02 -10.96
C ARG A 32 -3.28 2.09 -12.16
N GLN A 33 -2.17 1.68 -12.79
CA GLN A 33 -2.18 0.72 -13.90
C GLN A 33 -2.61 -0.67 -13.45
N ARG A 34 -2.17 -1.13 -12.27
CA ARG A 34 -2.62 -2.42 -11.72
C ARG A 34 -4.09 -2.37 -11.35
N LEU A 35 -4.53 -1.29 -10.69
CA LEU A 35 -5.93 -1.07 -10.33
C LEU A 35 -6.88 -1.06 -11.54
N SER A 36 -6.46 -0.45 -12.66
CA SER A 36 -7.27 -0.45 -13.88
C SER A 36 -7.42 -1.84 -14.49
N GLY A 37 -6.37 -2.67 -14.41
CA GLY A 37 -6.32 -4.04 -14.92
C GLY A 37 -7.04 -5.10 -14.08
N LEU A 38 -7.52 -4.78 -12.88
CA LEU A 38 -8.25 -5.73 -12.04
C LEU A 38 -9.58 -6.14 -12.69
N SER A 39 -9.89 -7.44 -12.61
CA SER A 39 -11.17 -7.99 -13.06
C SER A 39 -12.33 -7.39 -12.24
N PRO A 40 -13.55 -7.31 -12.82
CA PRO A 40 -14.72 -6.80 -12.10
C PRO A 40 -15.01 -7.60 -10.82
N ASP A 41 -14.76 -8.91 -10.83
CA ASP A 41 -14.95 -9.79 -9.67
C ASP A 41 -14.00 -9.41 -8.51
N VAL A 42 -12.75 -9.05 -8.82
CA VAL A 42 -11.77 -8.62 -7.81
C VAL A 42 -12.12 -7.22 -7.29
N LYS A 43 -12.66 -6.34 -8.13
CA LYS A 43 -13.15 -5.01 -7.70
C LYS A 43 -14.35 -5.07 -6.75
N GLN A 44 -15.07 -6.20 -6.73
CA GLN A 44 -16.15 -6.45 -5.79
C GLN A 44 -15.66 -7.07 -4.47
N GLN A 45 -14.40 -7.49 -4.39
CA GLN A 45 -13.81 -7.95 -3.14
C GLN A 45 -13.49 -6.78 -2.22
N ASN A 46 -13.46 -7.05 -0.92
CA ASN A 46 -13.05 -6.08 0.09
C ASN A 46 -11.62 -5.58 -0.24
N LEU A 47 -11.31 -4.32 0.08
CA LEU A 47 -10.04 -3.65 -0.27
C LEU A 47 -8.80 -4.50 0.03
N PHE A 48 -8.82 -5.27 1.11
CA PHE A 48 -7.73 -6.16 1.49
C PHE A 48 -7.48 -7.31 0.51
N GLY A 49 -8.54 -7.95 -0.02
CA GLY A 49 -8.41 -9.05 -0.98
C GLY A 49 -7.75 -8.63 -2.29
N MET A 50 -7.84 -7.34 -2.62
CA MET A 50 -7.24 -6.73 -3.81
C MET A 50 -5.77 -6.32 -3.59
N THR A 51 -5.34 -6.14 -2.34
CA THR A 51 -4.08 -5.46 -2.05
C THR A 51 -2.84 -6.21 -2.50
N GLU A 52 -1.84 -5.46 -2.92
CA GLU A 52 -0.53 -6.00 -3.19
C GLU A 52 0.22 -6.22 -1.88
N ARG A 53 0.24 -7.47 -1.44
CA ARG A 53 0.82 -7.88 -0.17
C ARG A 53 2.19 -7.27 0.09
N ARG A 54 3.04 -7.18 -0.95
CA ARG A 54 4.43 -6.69 -0.85
C ARG A 54 4.55 -5.30 -0.26
N PHE A 55 3.53 -4.46 -0.39
CA PHE A 55 3.53 -3.08 0.10
C PHE A 55 2.65 -2.87 1.34
N VAL A 56 1.93 -3.90 1.82
CA VAL A 56 1.06 -3.82 3.00
C VAL A 56 1.85 -4.13 4.27
N TRP A 57 2.28 -3.09 4.98
CA TRP A 57 3.13 -3.20 6.17
C TRP A 57 2.44 -3.92 7.33
N ASN A 58 1.17 -3.62 7.59
CA ASN A 58 0.37 -4.27 8.64
C ASN A 58 -0.26 -5.60 8.19
N GLY A 59 0.16 -6.16 7.05
CA GLY A 59 -0.48 -7.33 6.45
C GLY A 59 -0.51 -8.52 7.40
N PHE A 60 0.56 -8.75 8.17
CA PHE A 60 0.61 -9.82 9.16
C PHE A 60 -0.50 -9.71 10.21
N LEU A 61 -0.79 -8.49 10.70
CA LEU A 61 -1.85 -8.26 11.67
C LEU A 61 -3.24 -8.36 11.03
N LEU A 62 -3.34 -7.97 9.75
CA LEU A 62 -4.60 -8.02 9.02
C LEU A 62 -5.01 -9.44 8.64
N ASP A 63 -4.09 -10.39 8.44
CA ASP A 63 -4.46 -11.78 8.12
C ASP A 63 -5.36 -12.40 9.19
N ASP A 64 -4.95 -12.29 10.45
CA ASP A 64 -5.72 -12.81 11.59
C ASP A 64 -7.08 -12.11 11.68
N TRP A 65 -7.10 -10.79 11.48
CA TRP A 65 -8.33 -10.01 11.51
C TRP A 65 -9.27 -10.38 10.36
N CYS A 66 -8.76 -10.52 9.14
CA CYS A 66 -9.54 -10.92 7.97
C CYS A 66 -10.15 -12.30 8.14
N ASN A 67 -9.40 -13.27 8.67
CA ASN A 67 -9.94 -14.59 8.96
C ASN A 67 -11.11 -14.53 9.94
N LEU A 68 -11.01 -13.69 10.97
CA LEU A 68 -12.09 -13.44 11.92
C LEU A 68 -13.29 -12.77 11.23
N VAL A 69 -13.06 -11.69 10.48
CA VAL A 69 -14.12 -10.95 9.77
C VAL A 69 -14.85 -11.87 8.79
N SER A 70 -14.14 -12.65 7.99
CA SER A 70 -14.72 -13.62 7.07
C SER A 70 -15.50 -14.71 7.81
N ALA A 71 -15.00 -15.21 8.94
CA ALA A 71 -15.74 -16.19 9.74
C ALA A 71 -17.05 -15.61 10.31
N VAL A 72 -17.04 -14.36 10.75
CA VAL A 72 -18.23 -13.67 11.31
C VAL A 72 -19.24 -13.33 10.20
N LEU A 73 -18.79 -12.89 9.03
CA LEU A 73 -19.67 -12.56 7.90
C LEU A 73 -20.37 -13.79 7.29
N ASN A 74 -19.82 -14.99 7.48
CA ASN A 74 -20.41 -16.25 7.03
C ASN A 74 -21.51 -16.79 7.98
N VAL A 75 -21.75 -16.12 9.11
CA VAL A 75 -22.82 -16.47 10.05
C VAL A 75 -23.95 -15.47 9.89
N ASP A 76 -25.20 -15.97 9.80
CA ASP A 76 -26.37 -15.10 9.73
C ASP A 76 -26.38 -14.13 10.93
N PRO A 77 -26.33 -12.82 10.69
CA PRO A 77 -26.12 -11.86 11.76
C PRO A 77 -27.37 -11.76 12.64
N ILE A 78 -27.19 -11.96 13.96
CA ILE A 78 -28.24 -11.73 14.97
C ILE A 78 -28.56 -10.22 15.08
N TYR A 79 -27.57 -9.36 14.78
CA TYR A 79 -27.69 -7.91 14.74
C TYR A 79 -27.00 -7.36 13.49
N ALA A 80 -27.53 -6.27 12.90
CA ALA A 80 -26.88 -5.59 11.78
C ALA A 80 -25.51 -5.06 12.22
N TRP A 81 -24.44 -5.75 11.84
CA TRP A 81 -23.09 -5.30 12.11
C TRP A 81 -22.79 -4.04 11.27
N PRO A 82 -22.06 -3.05 11.82
CA PRO A 82 -21.43 -2.04 10.97
C PRO A 82 -20.51 -2.73 9.96
N LYS A 83 -20.22 -2.06 8.84
CA LYS A 83 -19.34 -2.55 7.77
C LYS A 83 -17.96 -2.93 8.32
N LEU A 84 -17.82 -4.18 8.74
CA LEU A 84 -16.64 -4.67 9.44
C LEU A 84 -15.41 -4.67 8.52
N GLU A 85 -15.66 -4.72 7.21
CA GLU A 85 -14.71 -4.50 6.13
C GLU A 85 -13.94 -3.18 6.24
N ASP A 86 -14.55 -2.10 6.75
CA ASP A 86 -13.91 -0.79 6.88
C ASP A 86 -12.76 -0.78 7.91
N PHE A 87 -12.78 -1.73 8.85
CA PHE A 87 -11.70 -1.90 9.84
C PHE A 87 -10.45 -2.56 9.25
N VAL A 88 -10.57 -3.20 8.09
CA VAL A 88 -9.45 -3.84 7.40
C VAL A 88 -8.76 -2.80 6.51
N THR A 89 -7.98 -1.90 7.12
CA THR A 89 -7.29 -0.83 6.39
C THR A 89 -5.82 -1.20 6.12
N PRO A 90 -5.42 -1.39 4.85
CA PRO A 90 -4.03 -1.61 4.47
C PRO A 90 -3.20 -0.34 4.69
N VAL A 91 -2.03 -0.50 5.30
CA VAL A 91 -1.08 0.59 5.55
C VAL A 91 0.18 0.35 4.74
N ILE A 92 0.61 1.34 3.97
CA ILE A 92 1.89 1.33 3.25
C ILE A 92 2.97 2.05 4.08
N LEU A 93 4.22 1.62 3.92
CA LEU A 93 5.40 2.35 4.39
C LEU A 93 6.05 3.06 3.20
N GLY A 94 6.26 4.37 3.28
CA GLY A 94 6.89 5.14 2.21
C GLY A 94 6.53 6.61 2.26
N PHE A 95 5.95 7.14 1.18
CA PHE A 95 5.58 8.55 1.05
C PHE A 95 4.32 8.72 0.22
N VAL A 96 3.44 9.64 0.62
CA VAL A 96 2.33 10.12 -0.21
C VAL A 96 2.28 11.64 -0.11
N GLY A 97 2.41 12.31 -1.26
CA GLY A 97 2.27 13.75 -1.38
C GLY A 97 1.34 14.10 -2.53
N ILE A 98 0.37 14.98 -2.27
CA ILE A 98 -0.60 15.44 -3.27
C ILE A 98 -0.45 16.96 -3.41
N LEU A 99 -0.25 17.40 -4.63
CA LEU A 99 -0.15 18.79 -5.04
C LEU A 99 -1.39 19.15 -5.85
N GLN A 100 -2.19 20.06 -5.32
CA GLN A 100 -3.37 20.61 -5.98
C GLN A 100 -3.29 22.14 -5.94
N PRO A 101 -3.46 22.84 -7.07
CA PRO A 101 -3.62 24.30 -7.08
C PRO A 101 -4.81 24.74 -6.21
N LEU A 102 -4.61 25.80 -5.44
CA LEU A 102 -5.64 26.35 -4.56
C LEU A 102 -6.77 27.09 -5.30
N THR A 103 -6.50 27.50 -6.55
CA THR A 103 -7.47 28.19 -7.39
C THR A 103 -7.78 27.33 -8.62
N PRO A 104 -9.07 27.08 -8.92
CA PRO A 104 -9.44 26.48 -10.18
C PRO A 104 -8.94 27.41 -11.28
N ILE A 105 -8.12 26.87 -12.19
CA ILE A 105 -7.73 27.62 -13.38
C ILE A 105 -9.02 27.77 -14.17
N SER A 106 -9.56 28.99 -14.26
CA SER A 106 -10.67 29.24 -15.17
C SER A 106 -10.15 28.92 -16.57
N SER A 107 -10.62 27.80 -17.12
CA SER A 107 -10.37 27.52 -18.51
C SER A 107 -10.98 28.69 -19.29
N SER A 108 -10.20 29.33 -20.16
CA SER A 108 -10.70 30.33 -21.13
C SER A 108 -11.72 29.74 -22.12
N PHE A 109 -12.06 28.46 -21.96
CA PHE A 109 -12.93 27.64 -22.77
C PHE A 109 -14.03 26.98 -21.92
N GLY A 110 -14.71 27.73 -21.05
CA GLY A 110 -16.06 27.41 -20.57
C GLY A 110 -16.30 26.00 -20.01
N ALA A 111 -15.28 25.32 -19.49
CA ALA A 111 -15.38 23.96 -18.98
C ALA A 111 -15.10 23.93 -17.46
N SER A 112 -15.87 23.07 -16.78
CA SER A 112 -16.04 22.77 -15.35
C SER A 112 -14.93 23.16 -14.36
N GLU A 113 -15.32 23.43 -13.11
CA GLU A 113 -14.50 23.74 -11.91
C GLU A 113 -13.49 22.63 -11.49
N ASP A 114 -13.11 21.75 -12.40
CA ASP A 114 -12.17 20.67 -12.12
C ASP A 114 -10.74 21.21 -12.09
N THR A 115 -10.06 21.00 -10.97
CA THR A 115 -8.69 21.46 -10.75
C THR A 115 -7.71 20.32 -11.05
N PRO A 116 -6.61 20.57 -11.79
CA PRO A 116 -5.59 19.54 -12.01
C PRO A 116 -4.94 19.13 -10.69
N CYS A 117 -4.49 17.88 -10.60
CA CYS A 117 -3.89 17.33 -9.39
C CYS A 117 -2.67 16.48 -9.76
N TYR A 118 -1.61 16.56 -8.95
CA TYR A 118 -0.43 15.74 -9.09
C TYR A 118 -0.14 15.02 -7.78
N ALA A 119 0.00 13.70 -7.81
CA ALA A 119 0.36 12.90 -6.65
C ALA A 119 1.68 12.17 -6.87
N LEU A 120 2.52 12.15 -5.84
CA LEU A 120 3.71 11.32 -5.77
C LEU A 120 3.52 10.31 -4.65
N ILE A 121 3.55 9.03 -5.01
CA ILE A 121 3.40 7.91 -4.09
C ILE A 121 4.68 7.09 -4.14
N SER A 122 5.27 6.79 -2.99
CA SER A 122 6.40 5.87 -2.86
C SER A 122 6.04 4.79 -1.87
N ARG A 123 6.32 3.53 -2.24
CA ARG A 123 5.90 2.33 -1.53
C ARG A 123 7.10 1.44 -1.36
N ARG A 124 7.46 1.19 -0.11
CA ARG A 124 8.56 0.31 0.23
C ARG A 124 8.04 -1.09 0.47
N SER A 125 8.68 -2.06 -0.18
CA SER A 125 8.46 -3.48 0.06
C SER A 125 8.75 -3.83 1.53
N PHE A 126 7.88 -4.61 2.15
CA PHE A 126 8.13 -5.20 3.47
C PHE A 126 8.83 -6.56 3.38
N PHE A 127 8.83 -7.21 2.21
CA PHE A 127 9.40 -8.55 2.07
C PHE A 127 10.91 -8.50 2.31
N CYS A 128 11.35 -9.07 3.44
CA CYS A 128 12.72 -9.50 3.65
C CYS A 128 12.84 -10.96 3.21
N ALA A 129 13.84 -11.24 2.37
CA ALA A 129 14.17 -12.55 1.84
C ALA A 129 14.73 -13.50 2.92
N GLY A 130 13.88 -14.30 3.55
CA GLY A 130 14.29 -15.51 4.29
C GLY A 130 15.48 -15.33 5.26
N THR A 131 16.40 -16.29 5.28
CA THR A 131 17.59 -16.31 6.18
C THR A 131 18.68 -15.30 5.82
N CYS A 132 18.48 -14.49 4.78
CA CYS A 132 19.34 -13.37 4.43
C CYS A 132 18.74 -12.07 4.93
N SER A 133 19.13 -11.67 6.14
CA SER A 133 18.78 -10.35 6.69
C SER A 133 19.55 -9.20 6.04
N TYR A 134 20.31 -9.44 4.95
CA TYR A 134 21.12 -8.43 4.29
C TYR A 134 20.33 -7.64 3.26
N ALA A 135 20.33 -6.32 3.41
CA ALA A 135 19.50 -5.36 2.67
C ALA A 135 19.70 -5.31 1.13
N ARG A 136 20.67 -6.05 0.59
CA ARG A 136 21.08 -6.02 -0.83
C ARG A 136 20.89 -7.33 -1.58
N GLU A 137 20.40 -8.38 -0.94
CA GLU A 137 20.36 -9.71 -1.54
C GLU A 137 18.94 -10.10 -1.96
N THR A 138 18.85 -10.91 -3.01
CA THR A 138 17.61 -11.49 -3.53
C THR A 138 17.46 -12.94 -3.07
N ASP A 139 16.25 -13.35 -2.65
CA ASP A 139 15.95 -14.73 -2.24
C ASP A 139 16.08 -15.76 -3.39
N LYS A 140 15.95 -17.05 -3.08
CA LYS A 140 15.71 -18.15 -4.05
C LYS A 140 14.44 -17.94 -4.89
N VAL A 141 13.52 -17.10 -4.42
CA VAL A 141 12.29 -16.66 -5.13
C VAL A 141 12.49 -15.29 -5.80
N ALA A 142 13.71 -14.75 -5.82
CA ALA A 142 14.11 -13.47 -6.42
C ALA A 142 13.38 -12.23 -5.86
N ASN A 143 12.84 -12.30 -4.64
CA ASN A 143 12.29 -11.12 -3.96
C ASN A 143 13.44 -10.26 -3.40
N ALA A 144 13.54 -9.02 -3.86
CA ALA A 144 14.51 -8.06 -3.37
C ALA A 144 14.07 -7.46 -2.03
N ALA A 145 14.94 -7.56 -1.01
CA ALA A 145 14.63 -7.20 0.37
C ALA A 145 14.29 -5.70 0.61
N THR A 146 14.55 -4.84 -0.37
CA THR A 146 14.41 -3.38 -0.28
C THR A 146 13.83 -2.73 -1.54
N ALA A 147 13.01 -3.47 -2.29
CA ALA A 147 12.31 -2.93 -3.46
C ALA A 147 11.45 -1.70 -3.10
N VAL A 148 11.62 -0.61 -3.84
CA VAL A 148 10.78 0.61 -3.70
C VAL A 148 10.11 0.91 -5.03
N GLU A 149 8.79 1.01 -5.01
CA GLU A 149 8.00 1.46 -6.16
C GLU A 149 7.60 2.91 -5.95
N THR A 150 7.95 3.79 -6.89
CA THR A 150 7.55 5.19 -6.88
C THR A 150 6.66 5.47 -8.08
N GLU A 151 5.47 6.00 -7.82
CA GLU A 151 4.45 6.30 -8.81
C GLU A 151 4.13 7.80 -8.82
N GLN A 152 4.12 8.37 -10.01
CA GLN A 152 3.68 9.72 -10.29
C GLN A 152 2.31 9.65 -10.96
N ILE A 153 1.31 10.27 -10.36
CA ILE A 153 -0.05 10.32 -10.88
C ILE A 153 -0.38 11.77 -11.23
N ALA A 154 -0.82 12.02 -12.46
CA ALA A 154 -1.27 13.33 -12.90
C ALA A 154 -2.73 13.25 -13.35
N TYR A 155 -3.58 14.07 -12.75
CA TYR A 155 -4.94 14.33 -13.19
C TYR A 155 -4.97 15.63 -14.00
N ILE A 156 -5.37 15.53 -15.27
CA ILE A 156 -5.54 16.65 -16.17
C ILE A 156 -7.03 16.70 -16.58
N PRO A 157 -7.77 17.75 -16.21
CA PRO A 157 -9.15 17.91 -16.63
C PRO A 157 -9.28 18.04 -18.16
N PRO A 158 -10.36 17.51 -18.78
CA PRO A 158 -11.44 16.75 -18.16
C PRO A 158 -11.13 15.23 -18.15
N GLY A 159 -11.06 14.62 -16.97
CA GLY A 159 -11.07 13.15 -16.84
C GLY A 159 -9.80 12.40 -17.25
N HIS A 160 -8.72 13.08 -17.68
CA HIS A 160 -7.48 12.40 -18.07
C HIS A 160 -6.62 12.09 -16.85
N ILE A 161 -6.25 10.82 -16.68
CA ILE A 161 -5.41 10.35 -15.57
C ILE A 161 -4.22 9.60 -16.14
N PHE A 162 -3.03 10.07 -15.79
CA PHE A 162 -1.75 9.46 -16.15
C PHE A 162 -1.11 8.87 -14.91
N SER A 163 -0.46 7.72 -15.07
CA SER A 163 0.36 7.10 -14.03
C SER A 163 1.68 6.64 -14.64
N PHE A 164 2.77 7.00 -13.98
CA PHE A 164 4.12 6.63 -14.35
C PHE A 164 4.81 6.00 -13.15
N VAL A 165 5.24 4.75 -13.31
CA VAL A 165 5.83 3.94 -12.23
C VAL A 165 7.30 3.71 -12.49
N GLN A 166 8.11 3.92 -11.46
CA GLN A 166 9.53 3.60 -11.43
C GLN A 166 9.80 2.65 -10.28
N ILE A 167 10.56 1.59 -10.54
CA ILE A 167 10.94 0.60 -9.53
C ILE A 167 12.43 0.75 -9.29
N LEU A 168 12.80 0.93 -8.02
CA LEU A 168 14.18 0.91 -7.56
C LEU A 168 14.38 -0.38 -6.76
N ASP A 169 15.04 -1.34 -7.38
CA ASP A 169 15.43 -2.59 -6.74
C ASP A 169 16.95 -2.61 -6.51
N PRO A 170 17.43 -3.16 -5.38
CA PRO A 170 18.84 -3.47 -5.21
C PRO A 170 19.29 -4.43 -6.31
N ALA A 171 20.55 -4.29 -6.75
CA ALA A 171 21.14 -5.16 -7.76
C ALA A 171 20.92 -6.65 -7.37
N PRO A 172 20.52 -7.52 -8.32
CA PRO A 172 20.19 -8.90 -8.02
C PRO A 172 21.47 -9.69 -7.68
N VAL A 173 21.85 -9.64 -6.41
CA VAL A 173 22.92 -10.46 -5.85
C VAL A 173 22.26 -11.63 -5.14
N ILE A 174 22.54 -12.84 -5.63
CA ILE A 174 22.06 -14.07 -5.01
C ILE A 174 22.75 -14.21 -3.66
N CYS A 175 21.97 -14.48 -2.62
CA CYS A 175 22.45 -14.93 -1.31
C CYS A 175 23.37 -16.14 -1.44
N SER A 176 24.68 -15.93 -1.62
CA SER A 176 25.68 -16.97 -1.39
C SER A 176 26.05 -16.91 0.09
N LYS A 177 25.92 -18.05 0.79
CA LYS A 177 26.45 -18.18 2.15
C LYS A 177 27.97 -18.05 2.12
N GLN A 178 28.51 -16.85 2.14
CA GLN A 178 29.89 -16.61 2.57
C GLN A 178 29.88 -15.58 3.70
N PRO A 179 30.48 -15.93 4.85
CA PRO A 179 30.48 -15.12 6.07
C PRO A 179 31.30 -13.84 5.94
#